data_AF-A0A3A8WL15-F1
#
_entry.id   AF-A0A3A8WL15-F1
#
_cell.length_a   1.000
_cell.length_b   1.000
_cell.length_c   1.000
_cell.angle_alpha   90.00
_cell.angle_beta   90.00
_cell.angle_gamma   90.00
#
_symmetry.space_group_name_H-M   'P 1'
#
loop_
_entity.id
_entity.type
_entity.pdbx_description
1 polymer ?
#
loop_
_entity_poly.entity_id
_entity_poly.type
_entity_poly.pdbx_seq_one_letter_code
_entity_poly.pdbx_strand_id
1 'polypeptide(L)'
;MLHPSYHDLMSTVNSEVEKGETPIVNSRYSIVLATAKRARQLIDGIEPMTKSRCPKPLSIAIDELDQSKIHILSEEEAAEAEARKAQAEAEKAAMVEEVMSFEEED
;
A
#
# COMPACT_ATOMS: atom_id res chain seq x y z
N MET A 1 -26.58 0.11 -10.64
CA MET A 1 -25.31 -0.42 -11.18
C MET A 1 -24.51 -1.01 -10.02
N LEU A 2 -23.57 -1.92 -10.28
CA LEU A 2 -22.66 -2.39 -9.22
C LEU A 2 -21.73 -1.23 -8.83
N HIS A 3 -21.67 -0.93 -7.54
CA HIS A 3 -20.76 0.05 -6.98
C HIS A 3 -19.82 -0.61 -5.97
N PRO A 4 -18.55 -0.16 -5.87
CA PRO A 4 -17.96 0.91 -6.68
C PRO A 4 -17.71 0.47 -8.13
N SER A 5 -17.92 1.39 -9.06
CA SER A 5 -17.58 1.22 -10.47
C SER A 5 -16.10 1.51 -10.70
N TYR A 6 -15.54 1.07 -11.84
CA TYR A 6 -14.17 1.44 -12.20
C TYR A 6 -13.96 2.97 -12.25
N HIS A 7 -14.96 3.71 -12.74
CA HIS A 7 -14.87 5.15 -12.82
C HIS A 7 -14.83 5.79 -11.44
N ASP A 8 -15.58 5.23 -10.48
CA ASP A 8 -15.60 5.67 -9.09
C ASP A 8 -14.20 5.51 -8.48
N LEU A 9 -13.60 4.31 -8.62
CA LEU A 9 -12.23 4.04 -8.12
C LEU A 9 -11.18 4.96 -8.76
N MET A 10 -11.28 5.18 -10.07
CA MET A 10 -10.37 6.05 -10.81
C MET A 10 -10.44 7.51 -10.32
N SER A 11 -11.65 7.98 -10.02
CA SER A 11 -11.89 9.32 -9.49
C SER A 11 -11.35 9.44 -8.06
N THR A 12 -11.60 8.45 -7.20
CA THR A 12 -11.13 8.44 -5.82
C THR A 12 -9.61 8.49 -5.76
N VAL A 13 -8.92 7.64 -6.53
CA VAL A 13 -7.45 7.57 -6.51
C VAL A 13 -6.80 8.85 -7.06
N ASN A 14 -7.34 9.43 -8.14
CA ASN A 14 -6.78 10.65 -8.70
C ASN A 14 -7.28 11.93 -8.00
N SER A 15 -8.17 11.84 -7.01
CA SER A 15 -8.67 13.02 -6.28
C SER A 15 -7.60 13.69 -5.41
N GLU A 16 -6.54 12.96 -5.07
CA GLU A 16 -5.42 13.43 -4.26
C GLU A 16 -4.37 14.18 -5.09
N VAL A 17 -4.45 14.14 -6.42
CA VAL A 17 -3.51 14.81 -7.33
C VAL A 17 -3.99 16.24 -7.59
N GLU A 18 -3.10 17.22 -7.43
CA GLU A 18 -3.43 18.61 -7.71
C GLU A 18 -3.79 18.80 -9.20
N LYS A 19 -4.79 19.66 -9.47
CA LYS A 19 -5.22 19.98 -10.85
C LYS A 19 -4.09 20.67 -11.62
N GLY A 20 -3.32 19.88 -12.35
CA GLY A 20 -2.18 20.35 -13.15
C GLY A 20 -1.03 19.34 -13.20
N GLU A 21 -1.01 18.39 -12.27
CA GLU A 21 -0.01 17.33 -12.19
C GLU A 21 -0.47 16.08 -12.95
N THR A 22 0.48 15.22 -13.35
CA THR A 22 0.17 14.01 -14.10
C THR A 22 -0.65 13.05 -13.24
N PRO A 23 -1.81 12.58 -13.70
CA PRO A 23 -2.65 11.66 -12.93
C PRO A 23 -1.89 10.37 -12.63
N ILE A 24 -1.93 9.95 -11.37
CA ILE A 24 -1.27 8.73 -10.86
C ILE A 24 -1.75 7.50 -11.62
N VAL A 25 -3.05 7.45 -11.92
CA VAL A 25 -3.63 6.34 -12.66
C VAL A 25 -4.21 6.83 -13.97
N ASN A 26 -3.71 6.26 -15.07
CA ASN A 26 -4.19 6.50 -16.44
C ASN A 26 -4.90 5.29 -17.06
N SER A 27 -4.82 4.12 -16.40
CA SER A 27 -5.34 2.88 -16.98
C SER A 27 -6.07 2.01 -15.96
N ARG A 28 -7.03 1.23 -16.45
CA ARG A 28 -7.71 0.15 -15.68
C ARG A 28 -6.71 -0.84 -15.08
N TYR A 29 -5.62 -1.10 -15.78
CA TYR A 29 -4.64 -2.10 -15.40
C TYR A 29 -3.90 -1.72 -14.12
N SER A 30 -3.66 -0.44 -13.87
CA SER A 30 -2.96 0.01 -12.65
C SER A 30 -3.78 -0.30 -11.40
N ILE A 31 -5.10 -0.05 -11.43
CA ILE A 31 -6.01 -0.39 -10.32
C ILE A 31 -6.02 -1.89 -10.07
N VAL A 32 -6.12 -2.69 -11.14
CA VAL A 32 -6.12 -4.15 -11.05
C VAL A 32 -4.80 -4.65 -10.44
N LEU A 33 -3.68 -4.08 -10.85
CA LEU A 33 -2.37 -4.48 -10.34
C LEU A 33 -2.21 -4.12 -8.85
N ALA A 34 -2.61 -2.91 -8.45
CA ALA A 34 -2.54 -2.45 -7.07
C ALA A 34 -3.42 -3.29 -6.14
N THR A 35 -4.68 -3.50 -6.52
CA THR A 35 -5.62 -4.32 -5.74
C THR A 35 -5.19 -5.79 -5.68
N ALA A 36 -4.59 -6.33 -6.76
CA ALA A 36 -4.03 -7.69 -6.74
C ALA A 36 -2.81 -7.81 -5.82
N LYS A 37 -1.89 -6.84 -5.83
CA LYS A 37 -0.74 -6.79 -4.92
C LYS A 37 -1.21 -6.72 -3.46
N ARG A 38 -2.19 -5.86 -3.17
CA ARG A 38 -2.76 -5.75 -1.83
C ARG A 38 -3.50 -7.01 -1.40
N ALA A 39 -4.25 -7.65 -2.29
CA ALA A 39 -4.90 -8.92 -2.00
C ALA A 39 -3.89 -10.02 -1.62
N ARG A 40 -2.70 -10.06 -2.23
CA ARG A 40 -1.62 -10.98 -1.82
C ARG A 40 -1.13 -10.68 -0.40
N GLN A 41 -0.89 -9.42 -0.07
CA GLN A 41 -0.49 -9.03 1.29
C GLN A 41 -1.50 -9.50 2.35
N LEU A 42 -2.79 -9.40 2.06
CA LEU A 42 -3.86 -9.90 2.94
C LEU A 42 -3.83 -11.44 3.08
N ILE A 43 -3.47 -12.16 2.01
CA ILE A 43 -3.30 -13.62 2.03
C ILE A 43 -2.05 -14.01 2.84
N ASP A 44 -0.99 -13.19 2.76
CA ASP A 44 0.26 -13.38 3.52
C ASP A 44 0.10 -13.07 5.03
N GLY A 45 -1.11 -12.70 5.47
CA GLY A 45 -1.47 -12.51 6.87
C GLY A 45 -1.39 -11.06 7.37
N ILE A 46 -1.17 -10.09 6.47
CA ILE A 46 -1.23 -8.67 6.85
C ILE A 46 -2.67 -8.31 7.19
N GLU A 47 -2.86 -7.61 8.30
CA GLU A 47 -4.20 -7.24 8.76
C GLU A 47 -4.91 -6.28 7.77
N PRO A 48 -6.23 -6.47 7.58
CA PRO A 48 -7.04 -5.57 6.77
C PRO A 48 -7.26 -4.24 7.47
N MET A 49 -7.19 -3.15 6.71
CA MET A 49 -7.40 -1.77 7.19
C MET A 49 -8.88 -1.37 7.20
N THR A 50 -9.75 -2.16 6.56
CA THR A 50 -11.20 -1.94 6.51
C THR A 50 -11.96 -3.17 6.97
N LYS A 51 -13.18 -2.94 7.49
CA LYS A 51 -14.17 -4.00 7.62
C LYS A 51 -14.90 -4.12 6.29
N SER A 52 -14.58 -5.14 5.50
CA SER A 52 -15.31 -5.43 4.26
C SER A 52 -16.62 -6.17 4.54
N ARG A 53 -17.60 -5.96 3.67
CA ARG A 53 -18.85 -6.72 3.64
C ARG A 53 -18.65 -8.19 3.26
N CYS A 54 -17.55 -8.50 2.57
CA CYS A 54 -17.25 -9.84 2.09
C CYS A 54 -15.79 -10.22 2.40
N PRO A 55 -15.53 -11.41 2.95
CA PRO A 55 -14.20 -11.77 3.48
C PRO A 55 -13.18 -12.14 2.40
N LYS A 56 -13.48 -11.92 1.12
CA LYS A 56 -12.55 -12.25 0.04
C LYS A 56 -11.43 -11.22 0.00
N PRO A 57 -10.14 -11.62 -0.03
CA PRO A 57 -9.01 -10.69 -0.01
C PRO A 57 -9.08 -9.60 -1.10
N LEU A 58 -9.48 -9.98 -2.32
CA LEU A 58 -9.64 -9.03 -3.42
C LEU A 58 -10.71 -7.97 -3.13
N SER A 59 -11.83 -8.37 -2.53
CA SER A 59 -12.92 -7.44 -2.21
C SER A 59 -12.52 -6.49 -1.09
N ILE A 60 -11.79 -6.98 -0.09
CA ILE A 60 -11.22 -6.13 0.97
C ILE A 60 -10.25 -5.11 0.36
N ALA A 61 -9.38 -5.52 -0.57
CA ALA A 61 -8.44 -4.62 -1.23
C ALA A 61 -9.15 -3.53 -2.07
N ILE A 62 -10.27 -3.86 -2.71
CA ILE A 62 -11.09 -2.87 -3.44
C ILE A 62 -11.76 -1.91 -2.46
N ASP A 63 -12.33 -2.40 -1.35
CA ASP A 63 -12.95 -1.56 -0.32
C ASP A 63 -11.91 -0.65 0.37
N GLU A 64 -10.67 -1.14 0.55
CA GLU A 64 -9.53 -0.35 1.03
C GLU A 64 -9.16 0.77 0.05
N LEU A 65 -9.17 0.50 -1.26
CA LEU A 65 -8.89 1.51 -2.29
C LEU A 65 -9.99 2.57 -2.35
N ASP A 66 -11.26 2.15 -2.31
CA ASP A 66 -12.43 3.04 -2.35
C ASP A 66 -12.49 3.97 -1.13
N GLN A 67 -11.99 3.52 0.02
CA GLN A 67 -11.87 4.31 1.24
C GLN A 67 -10.54 5.09 1.35
N SER A 68 -9.75 5.16 0.26
CA SER A 68 -8.43 5.80 0.22
C SER A 68 -7.48 5.34 1.34
N LYS A 69 -7.54 4.07 1.75
CA LYS A 69 -6.62 3.50 2.75
C LYS A 69 -5.35 2.92 2.13
N ILE A 70 -5.40 2.66 0.83
CA ILE A 70 -4.25 2.26 0.04
C ILE A 70 -4.02 3.29 -1.07
N HIS A 71 -2.76 3.66 -1.28
CA HIS A 71 -2.36 4.62 -2.30
C HIS A 71 -1.48 3.91 -3.34
N ILE A 72 -1.65 4.27 -4.60
CA ILE A 72 -0.81 3.79 -5.69
C ILE A 72 0.31 4.82 -5.83
N LEU A 73 1.53 4.40 -5.54
CA LEU A 73 2.71 5.25 -5.70
C LEU A 73 3.22 5.18 -7.13
N SER A 74 3.80 6.30 -7.60
CA SER A 74 4.60 6.34 -8.82
C SER A 74 5.92 5.57 -8.64
N GLU A 75 6.63 5.32 -9.74
CA GLU A 75 7.89 4.56 -9.71
C GLU A 75 9.00 5.32 -8.94
N GLU A 76 9.03 6.64 -9.05
CA GLU A 76 9.96 7.50 -8.30
C GLU A 76 9.66 7.45 -6.79
N GLU A 77 8.39 7.64 -6.40
CA GLU A 77 7.97 7.56 -5.00
C GLU A 77 8.16 6.15 -4.41
N ALA A 78 7.97 5.11 -5.21
CA ALA A 78 8.19 3.73 -4.79
C ALA A 78 9.68 3.48 -4.52
N ALA A 79 10.57 3.97 -5.39
CA ALA A 79 12.03 3.83 -5.20
C ALA A 79 12.51 4.55 -3.94
N GLU A 80 12.02 5.77 -3.68
CA GLU A 80 12.32 6.51 -2.45
C GLU A 80 11.81 5.79 -1.20
N ALA A 81 10.58 5.27 -1.25
CA ALA A 81 9.99 4.52 -0.14
C ALA A 81 10.76 3.22 0.16
N GLU A 82 11.26 2.54 -0.87
CA GLU A 82 12.07 1.33 -0.75
C GLU A 82 13.46 1.64 -0.16
N ALA A 83 14.11 2.71 -0.62
CA ALA A 83 15.37 3.20 -0.04
C ALA A 83 15.20 3.57 1.45
N ARG A 84 14.10 4.25 1.81
CA ARG A 84 13.82 4.60 3.21
C ARG A 84 13.55 3.37 4.07
N LYS A 85 12.85 2.36 3.54
CA LYS A 85 12.64 1.09 4.24
C LYS A 85 13.96 0.35 4.46
N ALA A 86 14.82 0.27 3.44
CA ALA A 86 16.13 -0.36 3.56
C ALA A 86 17.01 0.34 4.61
N GLN A 87 16.98 1.68 4.66
CA GLN A 87 17.69 2.45 5.70
C GLN A 87 17.13 2.16 7.10
N ALA A 88 15.81 2.17 7.27
CA ALA A 88 15.19 1.91 8.57
C ALA A 88 15.38 0.46 9.04
N GLU A 89 15.45 -0.50 8.12
CA GLU A 89 15.72 -1.91 8.43
C GLU A 89 17.20 -2.12 8.79
N ALA A 90 18.13 -1.43 8.11
CA ALA A 90 19.53 -1.38 8.49
C ALA A 90 19.75 -0.73 9.86
N GLU A 91 19.04 0.37 10.15
CA GLU A 91 19.10 1.05 11.45
C GLU A 91 18.50 0.20 12.57
N LYS A 92 17.39 -0.49 12.32
CA LYS A 92 16.84 -1.48 13.26
C LYS A 92 17.79 -2.65 13.49
N ALA A 93 18.45 -3.16 12.45
CA ALA A 93 19.42 -4.23 12.59
C ALA A 93 20.63 -3.78 13.43
N ALA A 94 21.14 -2.57 13.19
CA ALA A 94 22.23 -1.99 13.98
C ALA A 94 21.83 -1.77 15.45
N MET A 95 20.61 -1.26 15.71
CA MET A 95 20.10 -1.14 17.09
C MET A 95 19.94 -2.50 17.78
N VAL A 96 19.51 -3.54 17.07
CA VAL A 96 19.38 -4.89 17.65
C VAL A 96 20.76 -5.48 17.95
N GLU A 97 21.75 -5.28 17.06
CA GLU A 97 23.13 -5.71 17.27
C GLU A 97 23.77 -4.99 18.48
N GLU A 98 23.55 -3.68 18.61
CA GLU A 98 24.06 -2.88 19.74
C GLU A 98 23.42 -3.32 21.07
N VAL A 99 22.11 -3.56 21.10
CA VAL A 99 21.40 -4.06 22.30
C VAL A 99 21.83 -5.48 22.68
N MET A 100 22.07 -6.37 21.70
CA MET A 100 22.56 -7.73 21.99
C MET A 100 24.01 -7.73 22.51
N SER A 101 24.86 -6.83 22.04
CA SER A 101 26.23 -6.71 22.55
C SER A 101 26.30 -6.17 23.99
N PHE A 102 25.26 -5.44 24.44
CA PHE A 102 25.16 -4.96 25.81
C PHE A 102 24.68 -6.05 26.80
N GLU A 103 23.93 -7.05 26.34
CA GLU A 103 23.43 -8.16 27.18
C GLU A 103 24.43 -9.32 27.36
N GLU A 104 25.51 -9.40 26.57
CA GLU A 104 26.55 -10.45 26.73
C GLU A 104 27.68 -10.06 27.71
N GLU A 105 27.71 -8.82 28.23
CA GLU A 105 28.74 -8.34 29.17
C GLU A 105 28.36 -8.42 30.69
N ASP A 106 27.13 -8.83 31.05
CA ASP A 106 26.67 -9.02 32.45
C ASP A 106 26.58 -10.50 32.90
#